data_AF-A0A0B1RV87-F1
#
_entry.id   AF-A0A0B1RV87-F1
#
_cell.length_a   1.000
_cell.length_b   1.000
_cell.length_c   1.000
_cell.angle_alpha   90.00
_cell.angle_beta   90.00
_cell.angle_gamma   90.00
#
_symmetry.space_group_name_H-M   'P 1'
#
loop_
_entity.id
_entity.type
_entity.pdbx_description
1 polymer ?
#
loop_
_entity_poly.entity_id
_entity_poly.type
_entity_poly.pdbx_seq_one_letter_code
_entity_poly.pdbx_strand_id
1 'polypeptide(L)'
;MLTQYSGQPGQEPPTLRLLCSITGGSAPAQWEDITGTTQLTFTGDDVSFTTTVSARFWLMDCQTPRDAARMAQEVYNEAIAIPYMAKFAVFARRTFPVEGQLRVFCMTDDKEDKTLEKQEHFKMIAKSRDVEVLKGKHQFLEFAGNLVPVTKSGDQLSLYFLPFQENRLAFMVKTRSKDDTEAATEGRIAFMTEPKIRSESLPPQQPICTLAISLPEYTGEPPTAIVQKDNTPFEVRYKGALEKV
;
A
#
# COMPACT_ATOMS: atom_id res chain seq x y z
N MET A 1 13.41 -25.62 -41.46
CA MET A 1 12.92 -26.90 -40.91
C MET A 1 11.55 -26.58 -40.33
N LEU A 2 10.45 -27.10 -40.92
CA LEU A 2 9.09 -26.87 -40.39
C LEU A 2 8.87 -27.89 -39.26
N THR A 3 8.95 -27.45 -38.01
CA THR A 3 8.59 -28.31 -36.87
C THR A 3 7.08 -28.32 -36.74
N GLN A 4 6.40 -29.19 -37.50
CA GLN A 4 5.04 -29.58 -37.14
C GLN A 4 5.11 -30.37 -35.84
N TYR A 5 4.63 -29.79 -34.74
CA TYR A 5 4.39 -30.51 -33.49
C TYR A 5 3.15 -31.39 -33.64
N SER A 6 3.17 -32.33 -34.58
CA SER A 6 2.19 -33.41 -34.66
C SER A 6 2.55 -34.43 -33.58
N GLY A 7 1.72 -34.53 -32.55
CA GLY A 7 1.96 -35.31 -31.34
C GLY A 7 2.41 -36.74 -31.61
N GLN A 8 3.64 -37.05 -31.19
CA GLN A 8 4.05 -38.42 -30.95
C GLN A 8 3.48 -38.89 -29.60
N PRO A 9 2.90 -40.10 -29.51
CA PRO A 9 2.40 -40.63 -28.25
C PRO A 9 3.57 -40.80 -27.26
N GLY A 10 3.55 -40.03 -26.18
CA GLY A 10 4.58 -40.04 -25.12
C GLY A 10 5.43 -38.76 -25.01
N GLN A 11 5.29 -37.79 -25.92
CA GLN A 11 5.90 -36.48 -25.76
C GLN A 11 4.99 -35.54 -24.96
N GLU A 12 5.53 -34.93 -23.91
CA GLU A 12 4.82 -33.85 -23.21
C GLU A 12 4.46 -32.73 -24.22
N PRO A 13 3.26 -32.12 -24.10
CA PRO A 13 2.86 -31.05 -25.00
C PRO A 13 3.90 -29.91 -24.94
N PRO A 14 4.22 -29.27 -26.08
CA PRO A 14 5.17 -28.17 -26.10
C PRO A 14 4.73 -27.07 -25.12
N THR A 15 5.68 -26.62 -24.30
CA THR A 15 5.46 -25.66 -23.20
C THR A 15 5.20 -24.24 -23.70
N LEU A 16 5.72 -23.90 -24.89
CA LEU A 16 5.45 -22.64 -25.56
C LEU A 16 4.04 -22.60 -26.15
N ARG A 17 3.29 -21.56 -25.78
CA ARG A 17 1.91 -21.31 -26.21
C ARG A 17 1.80 -19.96 -26.92
N LEU A 18 1.01 -19.92 -27.99
CA LEU A 18 0.56 -18.68 -28.63
C LEU A 18 -0.85 -18.33 -28.15
N LEU A 19 -0.96 -17.21 -27.47
CA LEU A 19 -2.22 -16.67 -26.98
C LEU A 19 -2.70 -15.52 -27.85
N CYS A 20 -4.01 -15.41 -28.02
CA CYS A 20 -4.66 -14.37 -28.81
C CYS A 20 -5.81 -13.73 -28.05
N SER A 21 -5.99 -12.43 -28.22
CA SER A 21 -7.17 -11.71 -27.78
C SER A 21 -7.71 -10.83 -28.91
N ILE A 22 -8.89 -11.20 -29.42
CA ILE A 22 -9.60 -10.49 -30.51
C ILE A 22 -10.51 -9.36 -30.01
N THR A 23 -10.61 -9.18 -28.69
CA THR A 23 -11.49 -8.16 -28.08
C THR A 23 -11.07 -6.76 -28.54
N GLY A 24 -12.02 -6.00 -29.09
CA GLY A 24 -11.80 -4.65 -29.59
C GLY A 24 -12.24 -3.54 -28.63
N GLY A 25 -11.78 -2.32 -28.89
CA GLY A 25 -12.22 -1.12 -28.19
C GLY A 25 -11.80 -1.09 -26.72
N SER A 26 -12.74 -0.70 -25.85
CA SER A 26 -12.54 -0.56 -24.40
C SER A 26 -12.91 -1.82 -23.60
N ALA A 27 -13.30 -2.90 -24.26
CA ALA A 27 -13.61 -4.16 -23.58
C ALA A 27 -12.32 -4.78 -22.99
N PRO A 28 -12.41 -5.45 -21.83
CA PRO A 28 -11.26 -6.14 -21.24
C PRO A 28 -10.79 -7.25 -22.17
N ALA A 29 -9.46 -7.44 -22.26
CA ALA A 29 -8.89 -8.52 -23.04
C ALA A 29 -9.28 -9.88 -22.46
N GLN A 30 -9.61 -10.81 -23.36
CA GLN A 30 -9.82 -12.22 -23.06
C GLN A 30 -8.80 -13.03 -23.86
N TRP A 31 -8.01 -13.85 -23.17
CA TRP A 31 -6.94 -14.64 -23.77
C TRP A 31 -7.43 -16.05 -24.13
N GLU A 32 -7.14 -16.47 -25.35
CA GLU A 32 -7.39 -17.82 -25.84
C GLU A 32 -6.12 -18.43 -26.40
N ASP A 33 -5.95 -19.74 -26.22
CA ASP A 33 -4.81 -20.49 -26.74
C ASP A 33 -5.09 -20.97 -28.17
N ILE A 34 -4.33 -20.42 -29.13
CA ILE A 34 -4.46 -20.71 -30.56
C ILE A 34 -3.28 -21.52 -31.10
N THR A 35 -2.46 -22.10 -30.22
CA THR A 35 -1.27 -22.88 -30.60
C THR A 35 -1.62 -24.06 -31.51
N GLY A 36 -2.79 -24.68 -31.30
CA GLY A 36 -3.24 -25.84 -32.08
C GLY A 36 -3.78 -25.50 -33.48
N THR A 37 -4.16 -24.26 -33.73
CA THR A 37 -4.76 -23.81 -35.00
C THR A 37 -3.83 -22.92 -35.82
N THR A 38 -2.67 -22.57 -35.27
CA THR A 38 -1.70 -21.65 -35.88
C THR A 38 -0.38 -22.36 -36.15
N GLN A 39 0.08 -22.33 -37.39
CA GLN A 39 1.41 -22.84 -37.73
C GLN A 39 2.49 -21.86 -37.26
N LEU A 40 3.37 -22.33 -36.38
CA LEU A 40 4.52 -21.57 -35.88
C LEU A 40 5.79 -22.01 -36.61
N THR A 41 6.55 -21.03 -37.12
CA THR A 41 7.88 -21.25 -37.73
C THR A 41 8.94 -20.62 -36.85
N PHE A 42 9.91 -21.41 -36.42
CA PHE A 42 11.00 -20.98 -35.55
C PHE A 42 12.25 -20.68 -36.37
N THR A 43 12.82 -19.49 -36.19
CA THR A 43 14.07 -19.08 -36.83
C THR A 43 14.96 -18.38 -35.81
N GLY A 44 15.98 -19.09 -35.31
CA GLY A 44 16.76 -18.60 -34.17
C GLY A 44 15.87 -18.47 -32.94
N ASP A 45 15.85 -17.27 -32.34
CA ASP A 45 15.06 -16.95 -31.14
C ASP A 45 13.67 -16.35 -31.48
N ASP A 46 13.33 -16.25 -32.76
CA ASP A 46 12.09 -15.65 -33.24
C ASP A 46 11.03 -16.70 -33.63
N VAL A 47 9.76 -16.34 -33.42
CA VAL A 47 8.60 -17.11 -33.84
C VAL A 47 7.81 -16.34 -34.89
N SER A 48 7.65 -16.93 -36.07
CA SER A 48 6.88 -16.38 -37.19
C SER A 48 5.58 -17.17 -37.39
N PHE A 49 4.48 -16.46 -37.61
CA PHE A 49 3.16 -17.04 -37.93
C PHE A 49 2.33 -16.07 -38.78
N THR A 50 1.27 -16.57 -39.40
CA THR A 50 0.35 -15.76 -40.21
C THR A 50 -1.00 -15.65 -39.52
N THR A 51 -1.61 -14.47 -39.55
CA THR A 51 -2.98 -14.22 -39.06
C THR A 51 -3.78 -13.44 -40.11
N THR A 52 -5.09 -13.67 -40.17
CA THR A 52 -6.03 -12.88 -40.99
C THR A 52 -6.74 -11.79 -40.20
N VAL A 53 -6.59 -11.78 -38.87
CA VAL A 53 -7.25 -10.86 -37.95
C VAL A 53 -6.21 -10.02 -37.22
N SER A 54 -6.47 -8.72 -37.09
CA SER A 54 -5.73 -7.83 -36.20
C SER A 54 -6.18 -8.04 -34.75
N ALA A 55 -5.28 -8.52 -33.91
CA ALA A 55 -5.56 -8.88 -32.51
C ALA A 55 -4.31 -8.62 -31.64
N ARG A 56 -4.45 -8.81 -30.33
CA ARG A 56 -3.30 -8.87 -29.42
C ARG A 56 -2.77 -10.29 -29.41
N PHE A 57 -1.46 -10.46 -29.56
CA PHE A 57 -0.80 -11.76 -29.52
C PHE A 57 0.24 -11.77 -28.40
N TRP A 58 0.36 -12.90 -27.71
CA TRP A 58 1.34 -13.07 -26.65
C TRP A 58 1.88 -14.50 -26.66
N LEU A 59 3.20 -14.62 -26.69
CA LEU A 59 3.90 -15.89 -26.49
C LEU A 59 4.14 -16.11 -25.00
N MET A 60 3.77 -17.29 -24.50
CA MET A 60 3.97 -17.69 -23.13
C MET A 60 4.58 -19.08 -23.09
N ASP A 61 5.76 -19.22 -22.48
CA ASP A 61 6.35 -20.51 -22.17
C ASP A 61 5.96 -20.91 -20.73
N CYS A 62 5.23 -22.00 -20.56
CA CYS A 62 4.75 -22.43 -19.25
C CYS A 62 4.72 -23.97 -19.12
N GLN A 63 5.01 -24.46 -17.91
CA GLN A 63 5.01 -25.90 -17.62
C GLN A 63 3.59 -26.49 -17.58
N THR A 64 2.57 -25.65 -17.45
CA THR A 64 1.16 -26.05 -17.37
C THR A 64 0.37 -25.47 -18.56
N PRO A 65 0.56 -25.98 -19.80
CA PRO A 65 -0.11 -25.47 -21.00
C PRO A 65 -1.63 -25.33 -20.90
N ARG A 66 -2.29 -26.21 -20.12
CA ARG A 66 -3.74 -26.20 -19.92
C ARG A 66 -4.26 -24.93 -19.24
N ASP A 67 -3.43 -24.30 -18.41
CA ASP A 67 -3.77 -23.09 -17.65
C ASP A 67 -3.20 -21.81 -18.28
N ALA A 68 -2.57 -21.89 -19.45
CA ALA A 68 -1.84 -20.77 -20.05
C ALA A 68 -2.69 -19.50 -20.21
N ALA A 69 -3.92 -19.64 -20.72
CA ALA A 69 -4.84 -18.52 -20.87
C ALA A 69 -5.21 -17.86 -19.53
N ARG A 70 -5.44 -18.67 -18.47
CA ARG A 70 -5.76 -18.17 -17.13
C ARG A 70 -4.56 -17.44 -16.52
N MET A 71 -3.38 -18.04 -16.57
CA MET A 71 -2.14 -17.44 -16.07
C MET A 71 -1.82 -16.12 -16.81
N ALA A 72 -2.00 -16.10 -18.14
CA ALA A 72 -1.85 -14.89 -18.93
C ALA A 72 -2.85 -13.82 -18.52
N GLN A 73 -4.11 -14.18 -18.27
CA GLN A 73 -5.10 -13.22 -17.80
C GLN A 73 -4.69 -12.58 -16.46
N GLU A 74 -4.19 -13.37 -15.50
CA GLU A 74 -3.71 -12.88 -14.20
C GLU A 74 -2.56 -11.89 -14.36
N VAL A 75 -1.53 -12.26 -15.14
CA VAL A 75 -0.39 -11.38 -15.41
C VAL A 75 -0.81 -10.12 -16.19
N TYR A 76 -1.68 -10.26 -17.20
CA TYR A 76 -2.16 -9.14 -17.99
C TYR A 76 -2.94 -8.14 -17.15
N ASN A 77 -3.81 -8.61 -16.25
CA ASN A 77 -4.59 -7.74 -15.37
C ASN A 77 -3.72 -6.88 -14.45
N GLU A 78 -2.56 -7.40 -14.03
CA GLU A 78 -1.56 -6.64 -13.28
C GLU A 78 -0.75 -5.71 -14.19
N ALA A 79 -0.30 -6.19 -15.35
CA ALA A 79 0.60 -5.47 -16.26
C ALA A 79 -0.06 -4.26 -16.95
N ILE A 80 -1.38 -4.27 -17.15
CA ILE A 80 -2.09 -3.13 -17.75
C ILE A 80 -2.36 -1.99 -16.78
N ALA A 81 -2.05 -2.17 -15.49
CA ALA A 81 -2.21 -1.11 -14.51
C ALA A 81 -1.32 0.08 -14.88
N ILE A 82 -1.93 1.26 -14.99
CA ILE A 82 -1.23 2.45 -15.46
C ILE A 82 -0.36 2.99 -14.32
N PRO A 83 0.97 3.14 -14.52
CA PRO A 83 1.86 3.76 -13.56
C PRO A 83 1.69 5.29 -13.57
N TYR A 84 1.66 5.88 -12.38
CA TYR A 84 1.67 7.33 -12.16
C TYR A 84 2.82 7.71 -11.25
N MET A 85 3.45 8.84 -11.54
CA MET A 85 4.36 9.48 -10.58
C MET A 85 3.52 10.24 -9.55
N ALA A 86 3.66 9.85 -8.29
CA ALA A 86 2.95 10.45 -7.17
C ALA A 86 3.89 10.73 -6.00
N LYS A 87 3.44 11.60 -5.09
CA LYS A 87 4.14 11.93 -3.85
C LYS A 87 3.30 11.46 -2.66
N PHE A 88 3.97 10.86 -1.69
CA PHE A 88 3.40 10.60 -0.37
C PHE A 88 3.68 11.78 0.56
N ALA A 89 2.64 12.31 1.19
CA ALA A 89 2.76 13.34 2.21
C ALA A 89 2.14 12.84 3.52
N VAL A 90 2.85 13.03 4.62
CA VAL A 90 2.40 12.63 5.96
C VAL A 90 2.21 13.87 6.79
N PHE A 91 1.00 14.04 7.29
CA PHE A 91 0.59 15.07 8.21
C PHE A 91 0.33 14.46 9.57
N ALA A 92 0.69 15.19 10.63
CA ALA A 92 0.53 14.74 11.99
C ALA A 92 -0.02 15.83 12.88
N ARG A 93 -0.77 15.39 13.89
CA ARG A 93 -1.23 16.21 15.02
C ARG A 93 -1.09 15.39 16.28
N ARG A 94 -0.47 15.96 17.32
CA ARG A 94 -0.30 15.29 18.61
C ARG A 94 -1.29 15.84 19.62
N THR A 95 -2.37 15.10 19.84
CA THR A 95 -3.47 15.48 20.76
C THR A 95 -3.29 14.93 22.18
N PHE A 96 -2.38 13.97 22.38
CA PHE A 96 -2.04 13.40 23.68
C PHE A 96 -0.51 13.22 23.79
N PRO A 97 0.07 13.14 25.00
CA PRO A 97 1.51 12.92 25.16
C PRO A 97 1.98 11.63 24.46
N VAL A 98 1.26 10.52 24.61
CA VAL A 98 1.67 9.22 24.06
C VAL A 98 0.93 8.82 22.78
N GLU A 99 0.02 9.66 22.28
CA GLU A 99 -0.80 9.36 21.09
C GLU A 99 -0.82 10.54 20.11
N GLY A 100 -0.83 10.21 18.82
CA GLY A 100 -0.94 11.17 17.74
C GLY A 100 -1.92 10.70 16.67
N GLN A 101 -2.42 11.64 15.89
CA GLN A 101 -3.21 11.38 14.70
C GLN A 101 -2.34 11.62 13.48
N LEU A 102 -2.27 10.63 12.58
CA LEU A 102 -1.60 10.76 11.29
C LEU A 102 -2.62 10.79 10.15
N ARG A 103 -2.29 11.57 9.12
CA ARG A 103 -2.97 11.57 7.84
C ARG A 103 -1.94 11.41 6.73
N VAL A 104 -2.17 10.41 5.91
CA VAL A 104 -1.30 10.08 4.79
C VAL A 104 -2.04 10.36 3.50
N PHE A 105 -1.36 11.03 2.58
CA PHE A 105 -1.87 11.37 1.27
C PHE A 105 -0.99 10.76 0.19
N CYS A 106 -1.60 10.30 -0.89
CA CYS A 106 -0.92 10.03 -2.15
C CYS A 106 -1.50 10.94 -3.23
N MET A 107 -0.67 11.83 -3.76
CA MET A 107 -1.10 12.87 -4.69
C MET A 107 -0.28 12.87 -5.97
N THR A 108 -0.96 13.09 -7.09
CA THR A 108 -0.37 13.22 -8.44
C THR A 108 -0.19 14.67 -8.88
N ASP A 109 -0.71 15.64 -8.11
CA ASP A 109 -0.69 17.07 -8.42
C ASP A 109 0.15 17.82 -7.37
N ASP A 110 0.71 18.96 -7.76
CA ASP A 110 1.58 19.83 -6.97
C ASP A 110 0.80 20.80 -6.07
N LYS A 111 -0.51 20.60 -5.88
CA LYS A 111 -1.29 21.34 -4.87
C LYS A 111 -0.97 20.81 -3.47
N GLU A 112 0.22 21.15 -3.03
CA GLU A 112 0.79 20.82 -1.72
C GLU A 112 0.03 21.51 -0.57
N ASP A 113 -0.64 22.63 -0.87
CA ASP A 113 -1.41 23.39 0.09
C ASP A 113 -2.76 22.74 0.42
N LYS A 114 -2.68 21.76 1.32
CA LYS A 114 -3.82 21.14 1.99
C LYS A 114 -4.38 22.09 3.06
N THR A 115 -5.28 22.97 2.64
CA THR A 115 -5.88 24.03 3.48
C THR A 115 -6.66 23.48 4.67
N LEU A 116 -7.34 22.34 4.52
CA LEU A 116 -8.05 21.67 5.62
C LEU A 116 -7.09 21.22 6.73
N GLU A 117 -5.98 20.61 6.36
CA GLU A 117 -4.95 20.15 7.31
C GLU A 117 -4.36 21.34 8.07
N LYS A 118 -4.12 22.46 7.40
CA LYS A 118 -3.68 23.71 8.04
C LYS A 118 -4.73 24.25 9.02
N GLN A 119 -6.02 24.24 8.64
CA GLN A 119 -7.12 24.69 9.50
C GLN A 119 -7.31 23.80 10.73
N GLU A 120 -7.06 22.49 10.60
CA GLU A 120 -7.21 21.52 11.69
C GLU A 120 -5.92 21.34 12.52
N HIS A 121 -4.94 22.23 12.33
CA HIS A 121 -3.65 22.26 13.03
C HIS A 121 -2.78 21.01 12.82
N PHE A 122 -2.90 20.36 11.67
CA PHE A 122 -1.96 19.33 11.24
C PHE A 122 -0.70 19.96 10.66
N LYS A 123 0.46 19.43 11.07
CA LYS A 123 1.76 19.79 10.50
C LYS A 123 2.21 18.71 9.52
N MET A 124 2.74 19.12 8.37
CA MET A 124 3.40 18.19 7.46
C MET A 124 4.74 17.78 8.09
N ILE A 125 4.93 16.47 8.31
CA ILE A 125 6.12 15.94 9.00
C ILE A 125 7.04 15.14 8.08
N ALA A 126 6.52 14.63 6.95
CA ALA A 126 7.31 13.93 5.96
C ALA A 126 6.70 14.05 4.57
N LYS A 127 7.57 14.00 3.56
CA LYS A 127 7.21 14.04 2.14
C LYS A 127 8.17 13.16 1.35
N SER A 128 7.65 12.34 0.43
CA SER A 128 8.49 11.56 -0.47
C SER A 128 8.93 12.37 -1.69
N ARG A 129 9.96 11.86 -2.36
CA ARG A 129 10.20 12.17 -3.78
C ARG A 129 9.07 11.60 -4.65
N ASP A 130 9.09 11.94 -5.93
CA ASP A 130 8.23 11.29 -6.93
C ASP A 130 8.53 9.80 -6.97
N VAL A 131 7.48 8.99 -6.81
CA VAL A 131 7.55 7.54 -6.87
C VAL A 131 6.43 6.99 -7.75
N GLU A 132 6.70 5.83 -8.35
CA GLU A 132 5.72 5.15 -9.18
C GLU A 132 4.65 4.48 -8.31
N VAL A 133 3.38 4.76 -8.62
CA VAL A 133 2.21 4.16 -7.98
C VAL A 133 1.22 3.75 -9.07
N LEU A 134 0.71 2.52 -8.98
CA LEU A 134 -0.21 1.95 -9.96
C LEU A 134 -1.66 2.36 -9.67
N LYS A 135 -2.37 2.85 -10.71
CA LYS A 135 -3.79 3.20 -10.62
C LYS A 135 -4.63 2.02 -10.15
N GLY A 136 -5.51 2.28 -9.18
CA GLY A 136 -6.50 1.32 -8.71
C GLY A 136 -5.91 0.18 -7.88
N LYS A 137 -4.72 0.38 -7.32
CA LYS A 137 -4.03 -0.56 -6.42
C LYS A 137 -3.94 0.01 -5.01
N HIS A 138 -3.88 -0.87 -4.02
CA HIS A 138 -3.64 -0.51 -2.63
C HIS A 138 -2.14 -0.34 -2.38
N GLN A 139 -1.78 0.63 -1.55
CA GLN A 139 -0.45 0.82 -1.00
C GLN A 139 -0.53 0.51 0.49
N PHE A 140 0.11 -0.56 0.91
CA PHE A 140 0.08 -1.05 2.27
C PHE A 140 1.12 -0.32 3.11
N LEU A 141 0.78 0.04 4.35
CA LEU A 141 1.67 0.75 5.24
C LEU A 141 2.28 -0.23 6.23
N GLU A 142 3.59 -0.13 6.41
CA GLU A 142 4.35 -0.84 7.43
C GLU A 142 5.10 0.14 8.32
N PHE A 143 5.01 -0.07 9.64
CA PHE A 143 5.60 0.83 10.63
C PHE A 143 6.81 0.16 11.28
N ALA A 144 7.88 0.93 11.41
CA ALA A 144 9.08 0.57 12.14
C ALA A 144 9.49 1.68 13.11
N GLY A 145 10.18 1.30 14.19
CA GLY A 145 10.58 2.22 15.26
C GLY A 145 9.57 2.32 16.40
N ASN A 146 9.48 3.49 17.01
CA ASN A 146 8.73 3.69 18.25
C ASN A 146 7.25 4.01 18.03
N LEU A 147 6.85 4.40 16.81
CA LEU A 147 5.46 4.68 16.47
C LEU A 147 4.75 3.42 15.97
N VAL A 148 3.62 3.09 16.61
CA VAL A 148 2.80 1.93 16.26
C VAL A 148 1.37 2.40 15.95
N PRO A 149 0.79 1.98 14.81
CA PRO A 149 -0.58 2.35 14.47
C PRO A 149 -1.58 1.63 15.39
N VAL A 150 -2.67 2.31 15.71
CA VAL A 150 -3.80 1.73 16.45
C VAL A 150 -4.75 1.12 15.44
N THR A 151 -4.61 -0.19 15.20
CA THR A 151 -5.51 -0.96 14.34
C THR A 151 -6.26 -2.02 15.14
N LYS A 152 -7.33 -2.55 14.56
CA LYS A 152 -7.97 -3.77 15.07
C LYS A 152 -7.02 -4.94 14.85
N SER A 153 -7.09 -5.96 15.70
CA SER A 153 -6.23 -7.15 15.61
C SER A 153 -6.24 -7.76 14.21
N GLY A 154 -5.07 -7.85 13.58
CA GLY A 154 -4.88 -8.45 12.25
C GLY A 154 -5.10 -7.51 11.06
N ASP A 155 -5.51 -6.27 11.28
CA ASP A 155 -5.78 -5.31 10.19
C ASP A 155 -4.50 -4.53 9.80
N GLN A 156 -4.26 -4.41 8.50
CA GLN A 156 -3.15 -3.66 7.93
C GLN A 156 -3.68 -2.41 7.24
N LEU A 157 -3.14 -1.25 7.64
CA LEU A 157 -3.46 0.02 7.01
C LEU A 157 -3.04 0.00 5.53
N SER A 158 -3.98 0.39 4.66
CA SER A 158 -3.71 0.55 3.24
C SER A 158 -4.41 1.79 2.69
N LEU A 159 -3.78 2.41 1.70
CA LEU A 159 -4.32 3.53 0.95
C LEU A 159 -4.69 3.03 -0.45
N TYR A 160 -5.91 3.30 -0.93
CA TYR A 160 -6.28 3.02 -2.31
C TYR A 160 -5.93 4.22 -3.19
N PHE A 161 -5.20 4.01 -4.29
CA PHE A 161 -4.78 5.10 -5.16
C PHE A 161 -5.62 5.24 -6.42
N LEU A 162 -6.23 6.40 -6.57
CA LEU A 162 -6.86 6.88 -7.79
C LEU A 162 -6.16 8.18 -8.24
N PRO A 163 -5.66 8.25 -9.48
CA PRO A 163 -4.98 9.44 -9.98
C PRO A 163 -5.94 10.62 -10.07
N PHE A 164 -5.42 11.83 -9.83
CA PHE A 164 -6.18 13.09 -9.85
C PHE A 164 -7.34 13.17 -8.85
N GLN A 165 -7.37 12.27 -7.87
CA GLN A 165 -8.29 12.32 -6.73
C GLN A 165 -7.52 12.52 -5.43
N GLU A 166 -8.23 12.91 -4.37
CA GLU A 166 -7.65 12.96 -3.04
C GLU A 166 -7.63 11.56 -2.41
N ASN A 167 -6.47 10.91 -2.45
CA ASN A 167 -6.24 9.66 -1.75
C ASN A 167 -5.78 9.99 -0.33
N ARG A 168 -6.67 9.83 0.67
CA ARG A 168 -6.41 10.17 2.07
C ARG A 168 -6.66 8.97 2.99
N LEU A 169 -5.70 8.67 3.86
CA LEU A 169 -5.83 7.68 4.93
C LEU A 169 -5.54 8.34 6.27
N ALA A 170 -6.48 8.28 7.21
CA ALA A 170 -6.35 8.85 8.55
C ALA A 170 -6.42 7.75 9.60
N PHE A 171 -5.51 7.78 10.58
CA PHE A 171 -5.45 6.78 11.65
C PHE A 171 -4.71 7.35 12.88
N MET A 172 -4.84 6.65 14.01
CA MET A 172 -4.14 7.00 15.25
C MET A 172 -2.85 6.19 15.37
N VAL A 173 -1.84 6.79 15.99
CA VAL A 173 -0.57 6.15 16.35
C VAL A 173 -0.29 6.34 17.83
N LYS A 174 0.41 5.38 18.44
CA LYS A 174 0.88 5.45 19.83
C LYS A 174 2.38 5.21 19.87
N THR A 175 3.05 5.81 20.85
CA THR A 175 4.45 5.52 21.13
C THR A 175 4.58 4.21 21.89
N ARG A 176 5.57 3.39 21.54
CA ARG A 176 5.88 2.12 22.23
C ARG A 176 6.52 2.37 23.59
N SER A 177 7.49 3.28 23.65
CA SER A 177 8.03 3.76 24.91
C SER A 177 7.12 4.87 25.46
N LYS A 178 6.91 4.84 26.78
CA LYS A 178 6.24 5.91 27.53
C LYS A 178 7.21 7.02 27.94
N ASP A 179 8.48 6.93 27.56
CA ASP A 179 9.47 7.95 27.86
C ASP A 179 9.23 9.18 26.97
N ASP A 180 9.09 10.36 27.57
CA ASP A 180 8.88 11.65 26.87
C ASP A 180 10.17 12.19 26.21
N THR A 181 11.05 11.31 25.74
CA THR A 181 12.26 11.69 24.99
C THR A 181 11.95 11.92 23.51
N GLU A 182 12.67 12.81 22.83
CA GLU A 182 12.49 13.06 21.39
C GLU A 182 12.63 11.77 20.55
N ALA A 183 13.51 10.84 20.95
CA ALA A 183 13.66 9.54 20.32
C ALA A 183 12.39 8.67 20.37
N ALA A 184 11.50 8.88 21.36
CA ALA A 184 10.23 8.17 21.44
C ALA A 184 9.20 8.66 20.41
N THR A 185 9.40 9.87 19.87
CA THR A 185 8.50 10.46 18.85
C THR A 185 8.87 10.13 17.42
N GLU A 186 9.98 9.42 17.20
CA GLU A 186 10.46 9.03 15.88
C GLU A 186 9.93 7.66 15.43
N GLY A 187 9.64 7.55 14.15
CA GLY A 187 9.26 6.30 13.49
C GLY A 187 9.55 6.32 11.99
N ARG A 188 9.28 5.21 11.33
CA ARG A 188 9.38 5.08 9.88
C ARG A 188 8.11 4.44 9.34
N ILE A 189 7.62 4.97 8.23
CA ILE A 189 6.53 4.38 7.44
C ILE A 189 7.11 3.91 6.11
N ALA A 190 7.00 2.62 5.85
CA ALA A 190 7.27 2.04 4.54
C ALA A 190 5.95 1.84 3.77
N PHE A 191 5.94 2.21 2.50
CA PHE A 191 4.82 2.02 1.58
C PHE A 191 5.11 0.81 0.69
N MET A 192 4.25 -0.18 0.72
CA MET A 192 4.43 -1.49 0.08
C MET A 192 3.38 -1.71 -1.01
N THR A 193 3.73 -2.49 -2.04
CA THR A 193 2.82 -2.84 -3.14
C THR A 193 1.88 -3.97 -2.78
N GLU A 194 2.31 -4.90 -1.93
CA GLU A 194 1.54 -6.07 -1.49
C GLU A 194 1.36 -6.06 0.03
N PRO A 195 0.36 -6.79 0.57
CA PRO A 195 0.16 -6.90 2.01
C PRO A 195 1.37 -7.54 2.70
N LYS A 196 1.44 -7.35 4.02
CA LYS A 196 2.51 -7.90 4.87
C LYS A 196 2.44 -9.42 4.98
N ILE A 197 1.23 -9.96 5.11
CA ILE A 197 1.00 -11.41 5.20
C ILE A 197 1.01 -11.97 3.77
N ARG A 198 2.08 -12.70 3.45
CA ARG A 198 2.27 -13.38 2.16
C ARG A 198 2.88 -14.75 2.39
N SER A 199 2.93 -15.58 1.35
CA SER A 199 3.59 -16.88 1.43
C SER A 199 5.09 -16.70 1.73
N GLU A 200 5.61 -17.51 2.64
CA GLU A 200 7.03 -17.50 3.03
C GLU A 200 7.99 -17.83 1.86
N SER A 201 7.46 -18.42 0.79
CA SER A 201 8.18 -18.70 -0.44
C SER A 201 8.51 -17.47 -1.30
N LEU A 202 7.88 -16.32 -1.03
CA LEU A 202 8.11 -15.10 -1.80
C LEU A 202 9.30 -14.30 -1.26
N PRO A 203 10.10 -13.67 -2.13
CA PRO A 203 11.21 -12.84 -1.70
C PRO A 203 10.72 -11.63 -0.87
N PRO A 204 11.61 -11.05 -0.04
CA PRO A 204 11.32 -9.80 0.66
C PRO A 204 10.87 -8.71 -0.32
N GLN A 205 9.80 -8.01 0.04
CA GLN A 205 9.35 -6.85 -0.73
C GLN A 205 10.34 -5.70 -0.64
N GLN A 206 10.47 -4.96 -1.74
CA GLN A 206 11.06 -3.64 -1.70
C GLN A 206 9.95 -2.61 -1.50
N PRO A 207 10.08 -1.69 -0.54
CA PRO A 207 9.11 -0.62 -0.38
C PRO A 207 9.18 0.34 -1.57
N ILE A 208 8.03 0.85 -1.99
CA ILE A 208 7.89 1.95 -2.96
C ILE A 208 8.70 3.16 -2.46
N CYS A 209 8.50 3.49 -1.18
CA CYS A 209 9.35 4.42 -0.45
C CYS A 209 9.28 4.18 1.05
N THR A 210 10.24 4.75 1.77
CA THR A 210 10.26 4.79 3.23
C THR A 210 10.43 6.22 3.69
N LEU A 211 9.54 6.68 4.57
CA LEU A 211 9.56 8.01 5.14
C LEU A 211 9.89 7.92 6.63
N ALA A 212 10.93 8.62 7.05
CA ALA A 212 11.16 8.90 8.46
C ALA A 212 10.15 9.96 8.91
N ILE A 213 9.51 9.71 10.05
CA ILE A 213 8.48 10.57 10.61
C ILE A 213 8.82 10.89 12.07
N SER A 214 8.56 12.13 12.47
CA SER A 214 8.67 12.57 13.86
C SER A 214 7.37 13.27 14.24
N LEU A 215 6.78 12.88 15.38
CA LEU A 215 5.54 13.52 15.85
C LEU A 215 5.83 14.97 16.26
N PRO A 216 4.94 15.92 15.92
CA PRO A 216 5.10 17.31 16.32
C PRO A 216 4.91 17.46 17.84
N GLU A 217 5.30 18.63 18.36
CA GLU A 217 5.03 19.03 19.74
C GLU A 217 3.56 18.84 20.12
N TYR A 218 3.32 18.48 21.39
CA TYR A 218 1.99 18.30 21.94
C TYR A 218 1.25 19.64 21.95
N THR A 219 0.12 19.72 21.24
CA THR A 219 -0.69 20.94 21.12
C THR A 219 -1.97 20.89 21.96
N GLY A 220 -2.15 19.89 22.82
CA GLY A 220 -3.32 19.84 23.71
C GLY A 220 -3.19 20.84 24.85
N GLU A 221 -4.32 21.31 25.37
CA GLU A 221 -4.30 22.08 26.61
C GLU A 221 -3.58 21.25 27.70
N PRO A 222 -2.71 21.87 28.52
CA PRO A 222 -2.19 21.17 29.69
C PRO A 222 -3.39 20.71 30.53
N PRO A 223 -3.37 19.51 31.13
CA PRO A 223 -4.43 19.14 32.06
C PRO A 223 -4.49 20.22 33.12
N THR A 224 -5.54 21.04 33.09
CA THR A 224 -5.84 21.97 34.17
C THR A 224 -6.19 21.09 35.35
N ALA A 225 -5.19 20.75 36.15
CA ALA A 225 -5.43 20.24 37.48
C ALA A 225 -6.23 21.33 38.16
N ILE A 226 -7.55 21.15 38.23
CA ILE A 226 -8.38 21.91 39.16
C ILE A 226 -7.94 21.41 40.52
N VAL A 227 -6.83 21.95 41.01
CA VAL A 227 -6.52 21.93 42.44
C VAL A 227 -7.60 22.83 43.03
N GLN A 228 -8.75 22.25 43.36
CA GLN A 228 -9.60 22.83 44.37
C GLN A 228 -8.71 22.88 45.61
N LYS A 229 -8.14 24.07 45.87
CA LYS A 229 -7.61 24.38 47.19
C LYS A 229 -8.82 24.24 48.11
N ASP A 230 -8.85 23.11 48.81
CA ASP A 230 -9.78 22.90 49.89
C ASP A 230 -9.44 23.94 50.97
N ASN A 231 -10.11 25.08 50.90
CA ASN A 231 -9.95 26.19 51.85
C ASN A 231 -10.66 25.90 53.18
N THR A 232 -11.16 24.67 53.39
CA THR A 232 -11.77 24.26 54.63
C THR A 232 -10.73 24.36 55.75
N PRO A 233 -10.95 25.20 56.79
CA PRO A 233 -10.00 25.34 57.87
C PRO A 233 -9.73 23.98 58.54
N PHE A 234 -8.47 23.74 58.90
CA PHE A 234 -8.02 22.49 59.52
C PHE A 234 -8.91 22.05 60.69
N GLU A 235 -9.32 22.99 61.53
CA GLU A 235 -10.18 22.73 62.69
C GLU A 235 -11.55 22.16 62.32
N VAL A 236 -12.13 22.57 61.18
CA VAL A 236 -13.42 22.07 60.70
C VAL A 236 -13.26 20.67 60.11
N ARG A 237 -12.14 20.42 59.42
CA ARG A 237 -11.84 19.13 58.78
C ARG A 237 -11.57 18.01 59.78
N TYR A 238 -11.02 18.31 60.95
CA TYR A 238 -10.63 17.32 61.96
C TYR A 238 -11.46 17.38 63.26
N LYS A 239 -12.56 18.15 63.29
CA LYS A 239 -13.39 18.32 64.48
C LYS A 239 -13.86 16.99 65.09
N GLY A 240 -14.29 16.04 64.25
CA GLY A 240 -14.73 14.71 64.71
C GLY A 240 -13.60 13.78 65.18
N ALA A 241 -12.33 14.09 64.88
CA ALA A 241 -11.17 13.34 65.36
C ALA A 241 -10.62 13.93 66.68
N LEU A 242 -10.78 15.24 66.89
CA LEU A 242 -10.36 15.94 68.11
C LEU A 242 -11.38 15.81 69.26
N GLU A 243 -12.66 15.55 68.96
CA GLU A 243 -13.70 15.33 69.97
C GLU A 243 -13.73 13.89 70.54
N LYS A 244 -12.78 13.02 70.14
CA LYS A 244 -12.66 11.63 70.62
C LYS A 244 -11.43 11.38 71.53
N VAL A 245 -10.94 12.40 72.22
CA VAL A 245 -9.94 12.27 73.29
C VAL A 245 -10.50 12.84 74.59
#